data_AF-A0A6G1K911-F1
#
_entry.id   AF-A0A6G1K911-F1
#
_cell.length_a   1.000
_cell.length_b   1.000
_cell.length_c   1.000
_cell.angle_alpha   90.00
_cell.angle_beta   90.00
_cell.angle_gamma   90.00
#
_symmetry.space_group_name_H-M   'P 1'
#
loop_
_entity.id
_entity.type
_entity.pdbx_description
1 polymer ?
#
loop_
_entity_poly.entity_id
_entity_poly.type
_entity_poly.pdbx_seq_one_letter_code
_entity_poly.pdbx_strand_id
1 'polypeptide(L)'
;MPETSAPTPAPPPPPPPPPPAATPASPPVALTYRERLVQFKILEDKRLELIEELLENLEKTEAKLAQTELDLKSEQNVRRTLQTEVVEAKDREGSLIQKQARRPFVLVLVDADAEGFLFQDKYITRRAAGGENLADELVVRIREYLRTLYQDAEALDIILRVYVNMEGMANLLVREGKLRNLGQLRAFSTGLCGRISSFDWVDVGVGKEGSSARKVKESLLFYTTNTHLRHVLLACSPADIPPPLLSTLPLDKITLIESFPLPSAITDLPVKTTKFLTIFIAPPPPKSPRPVARGRNGTGQLQLMQQEDPDGGATWLVIQPERSKSQGGAGLRRNRDRERERERERDRSEDENSSLSISIGPDNTVSVDSGRRRRLMDR
;
A
#
# COMPACT_ATOMS: atom_id res chain seq x y z
N MET A 1 -29.07 -71.15 34.16
CA MET A 1 -30.42 -70.70 33.73
C MET A 1 -30.21 -69.70 32.60
N PRO A 2 -30.64 -69.98 31.35
CA PRO A 2 -31.66 -70.94 30.95
C PRO A 2 -31.09 -72.19 30.24
N GLU A 3 -31.82 -73.28 30.41
CA GLU A 3 -31.79 -74.48 29.59
C GLU A 3 -32.26 -74.15 28.17
N THR A 4 -31.57 -74.67 27.15
CA THR A 4 -32.14 -74.86 25.82
C THR A 4 -32.17 -76.35 25.53
N SER A 5 -33.39 -76.87 25.65
CA SER A 5 -33.83 -78.23 25.34
C SER A 5 -33.41 -78.65 23.93
N ALA A 6 -32.70 -79.77 23.84
CA ALA A 6 -32.47 -80.47 22.59
C ALA A 6 -33.83 -81.00 22.03
N PRO A 7 -34.11 -80.83 20.73
CA PRO A 7 -35.34 -81.33 20.15
C PRO A 7 -35.29 -82.86 19.96
N THR A 8 -36.38 -83.50 20.33
CA THR A 8 -36.72 -84.93 20.14
C THR A 8 -36.63 -85.33 18.66
N PRO A 9 -36.10 -86.52 18.32
CA PRO A 9 -35.99 -86.93 16.92
C PRO A 9 -37.38 -87.20 16.31
N ALA A 10 -37.60 -86.66 15.12
CA ALA A 10 -38.79 -86.90 14.31
C ALA A 10 -38.85 -88.36 13.82
N PRO A 11 -40.05 -88.95 13.67
CA PRO A 11 -40.21 -90.31 13.16
C PRO A 11 -39.73 -90.41 11.70
N PRO A 12 -39.18 -91.57 11.28
CA PRO A 12 -38.68 -91.73 9.93
C PRO A 12 -39.81 -91.64 8.90
N PRO A 13 -39.58 -90.98 7.74
CA PRO A 13 -40.58 -90.88 6.68
C PRO A 13 -40.83 -92.25 6.02
N PRO A 14 -42.04 -92.48 5.47
CA PRO A 14 -42.36 -93.73 4.76
C PRO A 14 -41.47 -93.90 3.52
N PRO A 15 -41.16 -95.16 3.13
CA PRO A 15 -40.28 -95.42 1.99
C PRO A 15 -40.90 -94.90 0.69
N PRO A 16 -40.11 -94.29 -0.21
CA PRO A 16 -40.59 -93.79 -1.49
C PRO A 16 -41.02 -94.96 -2.40
N PRO A 17 -41.99 -94.73 -3.31
CA PRO A 17 -42.42 -95.75 -4.27
C PRO A 17 -41.27 -96.15 -5.20
N PRO A 18 -41.26 -97.40 -5.69
CA PRO A 18 -40.17 -97.89 -6.54
C PRO A 18 -40.10 -97.08 -7.85
N PRO A 19 -38.89 -96.72 -8.30
CA PRO A 19 -38.69 -95.94 -9.52
C PRO A 19 -39.12 -96.75 -10.77
N PRO A 20 -39.60 -96.09 -11.83
CA PRO A 20 -39.92 -96.75 -13.09
C PRO A 20 -38.66 -97.41 -13.67
N ALA A 21 -38.83 -98.61 -14.22
CA ALA A 21 -37.74 -99.41 -14.78
C ALA A 21 -36.87 -98.59 -15.75
N ALA A 22 -35.60 -98.44 -15.40
CA ALA A 22 -34.60 -97.81 -16.25
C ALA A 22 -34.41 -98.66 -17.52
N THR A 23 -34.62 -98.04 -18.68
CA THR A 23 -34.12 -98.54 -19.95
C THR A 23 -32.60 -98.69 -19.86
N PRO A 24 -32.01 -99.82 -20.30
CA PRO A 24 -30.56 -99.99 -20.22
C PRO A 24 -29.90 -99.00 -21.18
N ALA A 25 -29.19 -98.03 -20.63
CA ALA A 25 -28.22 -97.24 -21.36
C ALA A 25 -27.19 -98.20 -21.98
N SER A 26 -26.89 -98.02 -23.27
CA SER A 26 -25.84 -98.73 -23.97
C SER A 26 -24.52 -98.63 -23.19
N PRO A 27 -23.74 -99.72 -23.07
CA PRO A 27 -22.47 -99.69 -22.35
C PRO A 27 -21.52 -98.72 -23.07
N PRO A 28 -20.68 -97.95 -22.34
CA PRO A 28 -19.63 -97.20 -22.99
C PRO A 28 -18.76 -98.19 -23.74
N VAL A 29 -18.54 -97.96 -25.04
CA VAL A 29 -17.68 -98.82 -25.86
C VAL A 29 -16.33 -98.92 -25.16
N ALA A 30 -15.97 -100.12 -24.69
CA ALA A 30 -14.76 -100.32 -23.92
C ALA A 30 -13.55 -100.12 -24.84
N LEU A 31 -12.82 -99.02 -24.65
CA LEU A 31 -11.59 -98.73 -25.38
C LEU A 31 -10.65 -99.94 -25.33
N THR A 32 -10.12 -100.31 -26.49
CA THR A 32 -9.09 -101.34 -26.59
C THR A 32 -7.85 -100.92 -25.79
N TYR A 33 -7.08 -101.89 -25.27
CA TYR A 33 -5.88 -101.58 -24.48
C TYR A 33 -4.85 -100.71 -25.24
N ARG A 34 -4.81 -100.80 -26.58
CA ARG A 34 -3.96 -99.93 -27.42
C ARG A 34 -4.44 -98.48 -27.45
N GLU A 35 -5.74 -98.22 -27.53
CA GLU A 35 -6.29 -96.86 -27.48
C GLU A 35 -6.06 -96.21 -26.11
N ARG A 36 -6.18 -96.98 -25.02
CA ARG A 36 -5.83 -96.50 -23.67
C ARG A 36 -4.36 -96.12 -23.54
N LEU A 37 -3.45 -96.90 -24.15
CA LEU A 37 -2.02 -96.60 -24.17
C LEU A 37 -1.71 -95.31 -24.97
N VAL A 38 -2.41 -95.08 -26.08
CA VAL A 38 -2.30 -93.81 -26.84
C VAL A 38 -2.81 -92.62 -26.03
N GLN A 39 -3.95 -92.75 -25.33
CA GLN A 39 -4.45 -91.70 -24.45
C GLN A 39 -3.48 -91.39 -23.30
N PHE A 40 -2.84 -92.41 -22.72
CA PHE A 40 -1.81 -92.22 -21.69
C PHE A 40 -0.60 -91.45 -22.22
N LYS A 41 -0.12 -91.76 -23.43
CA LYS A 41 0.97 -91.01 -24.06
C LYS A 41 0.62 -89.55 -24.29
N ILE A 42 -0.57 -89.27 -24.83
CA ILE A 42 -1.04 -87.89 -25.02
C ILE A 42 -1.12 -87.14 -23.69
N LEU A 43 -1.55 -87.79 -22.61
CA LEU A 43 -1.58 -87.20 -21.28
C LEU A 43 -0.18 -86.93 -20.72
N GLU A 44 0.78 -87.82 -20.94
CA GLU A 44 2.18 -87.59 -20.56
C GLU A 44 2.79 -86.43 -21.36
N ASP A 45 2.56 -86.37 -22.66
CA ASP A 45 3.05 -85.28 -23.52
C ASP A 45 2.47 -83.94 -23.05
N LYS A 46 1.16 -83.87 -22.78
CA LYS A 46 0.52 -82.66 -22.20
C LYS A 46 1.04 -82.32 -20.81
N ARG A 47 1.40 -83.32 -20.00
CA ARG A 47 2.01 -83.10 -18.68
C ARG A 47 3.40 -82.48 -18.84
N LEU A 48 4.19 -82.94 -19.80
CA LEU A 48 5.51 -82.41 -20.10
C LEU A 48 5.41 -80.97 -20.64
N GLU A 49 4.50 -80.70 -21.58
CA GLU A 49 4.23 -79.34 -22.08
C GLU A 49 3.89 -78.37 -20.94
N LEU A 50 3.00 -78.78 -20.02
CA LEU A 50 2.65 -77.94 -18.87
C LEU A 50 3.85 -77.73 -17.93
N ILE A 51 4.68 -78.76 -17.71
CA ILE A 51 5.89 -78.62 -16.86
C ILE A 51 6.87 -77.63 -17.50
N GLU A 52 7.09 -77.71 -18.81
CA GLU A 52 7.95 -76.77 -19.53
C GLU A 52 7.40 -75.34 -19.47
N GLU A 53 6.09 -75.15 -19.68
CA GLU A 53 5.44 -73.84 -19.55
C GLU A 53 5.61 -73.26 -18.14
N LEU A 54 5.43 -74.09 -17.10
CA LEU A 54 5.60 -73.67 -15.71
C LEU A 54 7.05 -73.30 -15.40
N LEU A 55 8.03 -74.05 -15.91
CA LEU A 55 9.45 -73.75 -15.73
C LEU A 55 9.83 -72.45 -16.44
N GLU A 56 9.39 -72.26 -17.70
CA GLU A 56 9.62 -70.99 -18.42
C GLU A 56 9.00 -69.80 -17.69
N ASN A 57 7.79 -69.97 -17.17
CA ASN A 57 7.11 -68.91 -16.43
C ASN A 57 7.84 -68.60 -15.12
N LEU A 58 8.34 -69.62 -14.42
CA LEU A 58 9.14 -69.47 -13.21
C LEU A 58 10.42 -68.68 -13.50
N GLU A 59 11.20 -69.08 -14.50
CA GLU A 59 12.42 -68.38 -14.91
C GLU A 59 12.15 -66.92 -15.29
N LYS A 60 11.08 -66.67 -16.07
CA LYS A 60 10.65 -65.31 -16.45
C LYS A 60 10.25 -64.50 -15.21
N THR A 61 9.58 -65.09 -14.23
CA THR A 61 9.19 -64.39 -13.00
C THR A 61 10.37 -64.10 -12.09
N GLU A 62 11.32 -65.02 -11.95
CA GLU A 62 12.55 -64.80 -11.17
C GLU A 62 13.42 -63.72 -11.79
N ALA A 63 13.57 -63.71 -13.12
CA ALA A 63 14.30 -62.65 -13.82
C ALA A 63 13.64 -61.28 -13.63
N LYS A 64 12.31 -61.19 -13.71
CA LYS A 64 11.57 -59.94 -13.43
C LYS A 64 11.73 -59.52 -11.98
N LEU A 65 11.65 -60.45 -11.03
CA LEU A 65 11.86 -60.17 -9.61
C LEU A 65 13.25 -59.56 -9.40
N ALA A 66 14.31 -60.22 -9.87
CA ALA A 66 15.68 -59.75 -9.73
C ALA A 66 15.88 -58.35 -10.34
N GLN A 67 15.30 -58.08 -11.51
CA GLN A 67 15.35 -56.76 -12.14
C GLN A 67 14.64 -55.70 -11.29
N THR A 68 13.41 -55.99 -10.84
CA THR A 68 12.65 -55.04 -10.01
C THR A 68 13.29 -54.77 -8.65
N GLU A 69 13.99 -55.75 -8.07
CA GLU A 69 14.77 -55.56 -6.84
C GLU A 69 15.96 -54.63 -7.04
N LEU A 70 16.66 -54.75 -8.18
CA LEU A 70 17.74 -53.82 -8.55
C LEU A 70 17.23 -52.41 -8.77
N ASP A 71 16.10 -52.25 -9.47
CA ASP A 71 15.48 -50.95 -9.73
C ASP A 71 14.98 -50.31 -8.43
N LEU A 72 14.35 -51.09 -7.54
CA LEU A 72 13.93 -50.60 -6.23
C LEU A 72 15.13 -50.13 -5.40
N LYS A 73 16.24 -50.86 -5.43
CA LYS A 73 17.46 -50.50 -4.71
C LYS A 73 18.10 -49.22 -5.26
N SER A 74 18.10 -49.04 -6.59
CA SER A 74 18.63 -47.83 -7.21
C SER A 74 17.77 -46.60 -6.84
N GLU A 75 16.44 -46.73 -6.91
CA GLU A 75 15.48 -45.70 -6.50
C GLU A 75 15.61 -45.34 -5.02
N GLN A 76 15.76 -46.35 -4.14
CA GLN A 76 15.99 -46.11 -2.71
C GLN A 76 17.28 -45.33 -2.46
N ASN A 77 18.35 -45.62 -3.20
CA ASN A 77 19.61 -44.89 -3.10
C ASN A 77 19.46 -43.45 -3.60
N VAL A 78 18.84 -43.24 -4.77
CA VAL A 78 18.57 -41.90 -5.32
C VAL A 78 17.73 -41.08 -4.34
N ARG A 79 16.66 -41.67 -3.79
CA ARG A 79 15.80 -41.02 -2.80
C ARG A 79 16.59 -40.59 -1.56
N ARG A 80 17.49 -41.42 -1.05
CA ARG A 80 18.32 -41.07 0.13
C ARG A 80 19.27 -39.92 -0.19
N THR A 81 19.91 -39.93 -1.35
CA THR A 81 20.79 -38.85 -1.78
C THR A 81 20.02 -37.54 -1.92
N LEU A 82 18.88 -37.56 -2.62
CA LEU A 82 18.02 -36.37 -2.77
C LEU A 82 17.51 -35.83 -1.43
N GLN A 83 17.14 -36.71 -0.50
CA GLN A 83 16.74 -36.28 0.85
C GLN A 83 17.88 -35.57 1.58
N THR A 84 19.12 -36.06 1.43
CA THR A 84 20.30 -35.44 2.02
C THR A 84 20.58 -34.07 1.39
N GLU A 85 20.55 -33.99 0.06
CA GLU A 85 20.74 -32.73 -0.67
C GLU A 85 19.69 -31.67 -0.31
N VAL A 86 18.42 -32.08 -0.14
CA VAL A 86 17.35 -31.17 0.28
C VAL A 86 17.59 -30.62 1.68
N VAL A 87 18.06 -31.45 2.61
CA VAL A 87 18.40 -30.99 3.97
C VAL A 87 19.59 -30.02 3.91
N GLU A 88 20.66 -30.38 3.20
CA GLU A 88 21.84 -29.51 3.07
C GLU A 88 21.53 -28.18 2.36
N ALA A 89 20.63 -28.21 1.37
CA ALA A 89 20.18 -26.99 0.68
C ALA A 89 19.38 -26.09 1.63
N LYS A 90 18.48 -26.66 2.44
CA LYS A 90 17.71 -25.92 3.45
C LYS A 90 18.61 -25.34 4.54
N ASP A 91 19.59 -26.10 5.01
CA ASP A 91 20.54 -25.63 6.02
C ASP A 91 21.41 -24.49 5.47
N ARG A 92 21.87 -24.63 4.22
CA ARG A 92 22.59 -23.55 3.52
C ARG A 92 21.71 -22.32 3.36
N GLU A 93 20.48 -22.47 2.90
CA GLU A 93 19.51 -21.38 2.77
C GLU A 93 19.27 -20.67 4.12
N GLY A 94 18.99 -21.43 5.17
CA GLY A 94 18.82 -20.89 6.52
C GLY A 94 20.06 -20.13 7.01
N SER A 95 21.26 -20.66 6.76
CA SER A 95 22.52 -20.01 7.12
C SER A 95 22.73 -18.70 6.35
N LEU A 96 22.34 -18.64 5.07
CA LEU A 96 22.45 -17.45 4.23
C LEU A 96 21.45 -16.38 4.70
N ILE A 97 20.21 -16.77 4.95
CA ILE A 97 19.18 -15.89 5.52
C ILE A 97 19.67 -15.30 6.85
N GLN A 98 20.22 -16.11 7.74
CA GLN A 98 20.73 -15.65 9.03
C GLN A 98 21.92 -14.68 8.88
N LYS A 99 22.84 -14.95 7.94
CA LYS A 99 23.96 -14.05 7.63
C LYS A 99 23.49 -12.73 7.03
N GLN A 100 22.46 -12.77 6.18
CA GLN A 100 21.84 -11.60 5.58
C GLN A 100 20.94 -10.84 6.57
N ALA A 101 20.46 -11.48 7.64
CA ALA A 101 19.72 -10.79 8.70
C ALA A 101 20.63 -10.08 9.72
N ARG A 102 21.96 -10.02 9.50
CA ARG A 102 22.88 -9.41 10.46
C ARG A 102 22.75 -7.89 10.45
N ARG A 103 22.50 -7.32 11.64
CA ARG A 103 22.35 -5.88 11.91
C ARG A 103 21.22 -5.24 11.08
N PRO A 104 19.97 -5.61 11.35
CA PRO A 104 18.83 -4.92 10.77
C PRO A 104 18.83 -3.46 11.22
N PHE A 105 18.35 -2.56 10.36
CA PHE A 105 18.31 -1.14 10.68
C PHE A 105 16.99 -0.48 10.30
N VAL A 106 16.73 0.64 10.95
CA VAL A 106 15.67 1.59 10.63
C VAL A 106 16.32 2.84 10.06
N LEU A 107 15.77 3.31 8.94
CA LEU A 107 16.22 4.53 8.29
C LEU A 107 15.27 5.67 8.61
N VAL A 108 15.81 6.81 9.01
CA VAL A 108 15.05 8.05 9.21
C VAL A 108 15.56 9.07 8.23
N LEU A 109 14.69 9.51 7.32
CA LEU A 109 15.00 10.53 6.34
C LEU A 109 14.24 11.80 6.67
N VAL A 110 14.96 12.90 6.82
CA VAL A 110 14.39 14.21 7.13
C VAL A 110 14.78 15.19 6.04
N ASP A 111 13.79 15.78 5.39
CA ASP A 111 13.93 17.00 4.62
C ASP A 111 13.73 18.18 5.58
N ALA A 112 14.83 18.81 5.99
CA ALA A 112 14.76 19.91 6.96
C ALA A 112 14.37 21.26 6.32
N ASP A 113 14.39 21.35 4.98
CA ASP A 113 13.91 22.53 4.25
C ASP A 113 12.39 22.47 4.01
N ALA A 114 11.77 21.28 4.12
CA ALA A 114 10.34 21.10 4.00
C ALA A 114 9.58 21.79 5.15
N GLU A 115 8.42 22.36 4.83
CA GLU A 115 7.59 23.05 5.80
C GLU A 115 7.17 22.10 6.93
N GLY A 116 7.31 22.56 8.19
CA GLY A 116 6.91 21.79 9.37
C GLY A 116 7.95 20.79 9.88
N PHE A 117 9.09 20.64 9.20
CA PHE A 117 10.19 19.76 9.65
C PHE A 117 11.40 20.54 10.20
N LEU A 118 11.21 21.82 10.53
CA LEU A 118 12.18 22.58 11.32
C LEU A 118 12.20 22.09 12.77
N PHE A 119 13.39 21.82 13.31
CA PHE A 119 13.56 21.37 14.69
C PHE A 119 13.21 22.46 15.70
N GLN A 120 12.80 22.05 16.91
CA GLN A 120 12.45 23.00 17.96
C GLN A 120 13.60 23.92 18.35
N ASP A 121 13.26 25.18 18.65
CA ASP A 121 14.21 26.23 19.02
C ASP A 121 15.08 25.85 20.23
N LYS A 122 14.54 25.04 21.16
CA LYS A 122 15.27 24.54 22.34
C LYS A 122 16.52 23.72 21.98
N TYR A 123 16.55 23.13 20.78
CA TYR A 123 17.73 22.46 20.23
C TYR A 123 18.57 23.42 19.40
N ILE A 124 17.97 24.07 18.38
CA ILE A 124 18.69 24.90 17.41
C ILE A 124 19.51 26.01 18.09
N THR A 125 18.93 26.69 19.09
CA THR A 125 19.57 27.85 19.74
C THR A 125 20.76 27.50 20.63
N ARG A 126 20.96 26.22 20.95
CA ARG A 126 22.00 25.74 21.89
C ARG A 126 23.28 25.24 21.22
N ARG A 127 23.44 25.46 19.90
CA ARG A 127 24.66 25.06 19.14
C ARG A 127 24.95 23.56 19.33
N ALA A 128 26.20 23.15 19.54
CA ALA A 128 26.61 21.75 19.67
C ALA A 128 25.82 20.95 20.73
N ALA A 129 25.68 21.49 21.95
CA ALA A 129 24.90 20.84 23.01
C ALA A 129 23.41 20.68 22.61
N GLY A 130 22.89 21.58 21.77
CA GLY A 130 21.56 21.45 21.20
C GLY A 130 21.42 20.28 20.23
N GLY A 131 22.44 20.06 19.39
CA GLY A 131 22.51 18.93 18.47
C GLY A 131 22.62 17.60 19.21
N GLU A 132 23.46 17.55 20.25
CA GLU A 132 23.59 16.37 21.12
C GLU A 132 22.26 16.00 21.79
N ASN A 133 21.58 16.99 22.39
CA ASN A 133 20.27 16.78 23.01
C ASN A 133 19.20 16.34 22.00
N LEU A 134 19.23 16.86 20.78
CA LEU A 134 18.30 16.43 19.73
C LEU A 134 18.56 14.97 19.33
N ALA A 135 19.83 14.56 19.22
CA ALA A 135 20.18 13.20 18.87
C ALA A 135 19.67 12.20 19.93
N ASP A 136 19.88 12.51 21.21
CA ASP A 136 19.37 11.70 22.33
C ASP A 136 17.84 11.60 22.32
N GLU A 137 17.15 12.73 22.15
CA GLU A 137 15.68 12.75 22.07
C GLU A 137 15.16 11.96 20.85
N LEU A 138 15.80 12.10 19.69
CA LEU A 138 15.42 11.35 18.48
C LEU A 138 15.48 9.85 18.73
N VAL A 139 16.55 9.34 19.34
CA VAL A 139 16.64 7.92 19.69
C VAL A 139 15.49 7.50 20.60
N VAL A 140 15.21 8.27 21.64
CA VAL A 140 14.11 7.95 22.58
C VAL A 140 12.78 7.85 21.82
N ARG A 141 12.42 8.87 21.03
CA ARG A 141 11.12 8.92 20.34
C ARG A 141 10.99 7.90 19.22
N ILE A 142 12.07 7.66 18.48
CA ILE A 142 12.11 6.63 17.45
C ILE A 142 11.97 5.25 18.10
N ARG A 143 12.71 4.95 19.17
CA ARG A 143 12.59 3.67 19.91
C ARG A 143 11.20 3.46 20.45
N GLU A 144 10.61 4.47 21.10
CA GLU A 144 9.24 4.41 21.61
C GLU A 144 8.24 4.04 20.50
N TYR A 145 8.35 4.70 19.33
CA TYR A 145 7.51 4.36 18.19
C TYR A 145 7.77 2.94 17.67
N LEU A 146 9.04 2.53 17.51
CA LEU A 146 9.40 1.22 16.99
C LEU A 146 8.93 0.06 17.87
N ARG A 147 8.87 0.24 19.20
CA ARG A 147 8.32 -0.77 20.13
C ARG A 147 6.85 -1.08 19.86
N THR A 148 6.10 -0.17 19.24
CA THR A 148 4.72 -0.42 18.82
C THR A 148 4.62 -1.31 17.58
N LEU A 149 5.70 -1.41 16.80
CA LEU A 149 5.74 -2.15 15.55
C LEU A 149 6.50 -3.48 15.65
N TYR A 150 7.56 -3.52 16.46
CA TYR A 150 8.51 -4.62 16.52
C TYR A 150 8.84 -5.01 17.96
N GLN A 151 8.80 -6.31 18.26
CA GLN A 151 9.19 -6.85 19.57
C GLN A 151 10.70 -6.71 19.80
N ASP A 152 11.50 -6.81 18.73
CA ASP A 152 12.96 -6.69 18.73
C ASP A 152 13.44 -5.24 18.49
N ALA A 153 12.61 -4.24 18.79
CA ALA A 153 12.89 -2.83 18.49
C ALA A 153 14.24 -2.33 19.01
N GLU A 154 14.75 -2.84 20.14
CA GLU A 154 16.05 -2.44 20.71
C GLU A 154 17.26 -2.94 19.92
N ALA A 155 17.11 -4.05 19.18
CA ALA A 155 18.19 -4.63 18.40
C ALA A 155 18.40 -3.93 17.04
N LEU A 156 17.50 -3.04 16.65
CA LEU A 156 17.54 -2.33 15.38
C LEU A 156 18.55 -1.17 15.47
N ASP A 157 19.50 -1.09 14.53
CA ASP A 157 20.33 0.10 14.39
C ASP A 157 19.47 1.25 13.84
N ILE A 158 19.66 2.48 14.33
CA ILE A 158 18.94 3.67 13.82
C ILE A 158 19.91 4.49 12.98
N ILE A 159 19.61 4.64 11.69
CA ILE A 159 20.35 5.49 10.77
C ILE A 159 19.51 6.72 10.50
N LEU A 160 20.03 7.90 10.81
CA LEU A 160 19.36 9.18 10.56
C LEU A 160 20.10 9.93 9.47
N ARG A 161 19.35 10.47 8.49
CA ARG A 161 19.88 11.39 7.50
C ARG A 161 19.00 12.63 7.42
N VAL A 162 19.57 13.76 7.80
CA VAL A 162 18.95 15.08 7.67
C VAL A 162 19.55 15.75 6.44
N TYR A 163 18.72 16.04 5.45
CA TYR A 163 19.09 16.78 4.24
C TYR A 163 18.60 18.21 4.35
N VAL A 164 19.48 19.17 4.12
CA VAL A 164 19.15 20.60 4.21
C VAL A 164 20.10 21.44 3.40
N ASN A 165 19.63 22.55 2.84
CA ASN A 165 20.49 23.63 2.39
C ASN A 165 20.93 24.44 3.62
N MET A 166 22.16 24.20 4.11
CA MET A 166 22.60 24.82 5.37
C MET A 166 22.67 26.35 5.28
N GLU A 167 23.05 26.90 4.13
CA GLU A 167 23.11 28.35 3.93
C GLU A 167 21.71 28.95 3.96
N GLY A 168 20.76 28.35 3.24
CA GLY A 168 19.36 28.76 3.23
C GLY A 168 18.74 28.74 4.63
N MET A 169 18.90 27.61 5.33
CA MET A 169 18.35 27.47 6.68
C MET A 169 19.02 28.42 7.69
N ALA A 170 20.34 28.62 7.61
CA ALA A 170 21.03 29.59 8.48
C ALA A 170 20.51 31.02 8.25
N ASN A 171 20.34 31.45 6.99
CA ASN A 171 19.82 32.77 6.67
C ASN A 171 18.40 32.97 7.21
N LEU A 172 17.54 31.95 7.09
CA LEU A 172 16.20 31.95 7.68
C LEU A 172 16.26 32.12 9.21
N LEU A 173 17.04 31.28 9.89
CA LEU A 173 17.15 31.27 11.35
C LEU A 173 17.79 32.55 11.92
N VAL A 174 18.71 33.18 11.17
CA VAL A 174 19.29 34.48 11.54
C VAL A 174 18.24 35.59 11.42
N ARG A 175 17.45 35.59 10.34
CA ARG A 175 16.36 36.55 10.15
C ARG A 175 15.29 36.42 11.24
N GLU A 176 15.04 35.22 11.73
CA GLU A 176 14.14 34.95 12.86
C GLU A 176 14.75 35.24 14.24
N GLY A 177 16.02 35.65 14.31
CA GLY A 177 16.72 35.93 15.57
C GLY A 177 17.07 34.69 16.40
N LYS A 178 16.94 33.48 15.82
CA LYS A 178 17.23 32.20 16.48
C LYS A 178 18.72 31.88 16.46
N LEU A 179 19.42 32.28 15.40
CA LEU A 179 20.86 32.12 15.25
C LEU A 179 21.53 33.46 14.95
N ARG A 180 22.84 33.54 15.20
CA ARG A 180 23.65 34.72 14.86
C ARG A 180 24.35 34.60 13.51
N ASN A 181 24.71 33.39 13.11
CA ASN A 181 25.41 33.10 11.85
C ASN A 181 25.34 31.59 11.53
N LEU A 182 25.78 31.23 10.32
CA LEU A 182 25.92 29.85 9.86
C LEU A 182 26.84 29.01 10.75
N GLY A 183 27.83 29.61 11.40
CA GLY A 183 28.73 28.91 12.33
C GLY A 183 28.02 28.27 13.51
N GLN A 184 26.96 28.89 14.03
CA GLN A 184 26.14 28.30 15.10
C GLN A 184 25.34 27.09 14.61
N LEU A 185 24.82 27.15 13.39
CA LEU A 185 24.14 26.01 12.78
C LEU A 185 25.11 24.85 12.51
N ARG A 186 26.33 25.13 12.04
CA ARG A 186 27.39 24.13 11.88
C ARG A 186 27.79 23.49 13.20
N ALA A 187 27.88 24.26 14.27
CA ALA A 187 28.14 23.70 15.60
C ALA A 187 27.00 22.76 16.03
N PHE A 188 25.75 23.16 15.80
CA PHE A 188 24.58 22.32 16.04
C PHE A 188 24.60 21.01 15.24
N SER A 189 24.83 21.05 13.93
CA SER A 189 24.92 19.84 13.11
C SER A 189 26.08 18.94 13.53
N THR A 190 27.23 19.53 13.88
CA THR A 190 28.39 18.79 14.38
C THR A 190 28.08 18.07 15.70
N GLY A 191 27.37 18.73 16.62
CA GLY A 191 26.94 18.11 17.88
C GLY A 191 26.00 16.93 17.67
N LEU A 192 25.06 17.04 16.72
CA LEU A 192 24.18 15.93 16.36
C LEU A 192 24.96 14.72 15.81
N CYS A 193 25.78 14.94 14.78
CA CYS A 193 26.54 13.86 14.15
C CYS A 193 27.59 13.25 15.09
N GLY A 194 28.19 14.07 15.96
CA GLY A 194 29.19 13.61 16.94
C GLY A 194 28.57 12.80 18.08
N ARG A 195 27.29 12.99 18.38
CA ARG A 195 26.61 12.28 19.48
C ARG A 195 26.30 10.83 19.14
N ILE A 196 25.87 10.56 17.91
CA ILE A 196 25.51 9.21 17.43
C ILE A 196 26.14 8.99 16.07
N SER A 197 26.99 7.97 15.96
CA SER A 197 27.82 7.73 14.77
C SER A 197 27.05 7.42 13.49
N SER A 198 25.79 7.00 13.60
CA SER A 198 24.90 6.69 12.47
C SER A 198 23.97 7.85 12.08
N PHE A 199 24.19 9.03 12.67
CA PHE A 199 23.40 10.23 12.40
C PHE A 199 24.21 11.17 11.51
N ASP A 200 23.66 11.47 10.35
CA ASP A 200 24.28 12.31 9.33
C ASP A 200 23.47 13.59 9.13
N TRP A 201 24.18 14.72 9.07
CA TRP A 201 23.66 16.01 8.64
C TRP A 201 24.30 16.38 7.32
N VAL A 202 23.51 16.39 6.25
CA VAL A 202 23.99 16.51 4.88
C VAL A 202 23.59 17.87 4.31
N ASP A 203 24.58 18.72 4.08
CA ASP A 203 24.40 19.97 3.34
C ASP A 203 24.24 19.66 1.85
N VAL A 204 23.08 19.98 1.28
CA VAL A 204 22.81 19.79 -0.15
C VAL A 204 23.19 21.01 -1.00
N GLY A 205 23.54 22.12 -0.35
CA GLY A 205 23.95 23.36 -0.98
C GLY A 205 22.84 24.15 -1.68
N VAL A 206 23.25 25.24 -2.33
CA VAL A 206 22.38 26.20 -3.04
C VAL A 206 22.35 25.90 -4.55
N GLY A 207 21.80 24.75 -4.95
CA GLY A 207 21.80 24.32 -6.35
C GLY A 207 20.41 23.93 -6.87
N LYS A 208 20.12 24.22 -8.15
CA LYS A 208 18.90 23.72 -8.82
C LYS A 208 18.82 22.18 -8.87
N GLU A 209 19.97 21.52 -8.95
CA GLU A 209 20.08 20.05 -9.00
C GLU A 209 20.05 19.38 -7.61
N GLY A 210 20.25 20.15 -6.53
CA GLY A 210 20.51 19.68 -5.17
C GLY A 210 19.39 20.00 -4.17
N SER A 211 18.14 19.69 -4.49
CA SER A 211 17.05 19.81 -3.53
C SER A 211 17.12 18.73 -2.45
N SER A 212 16.92 19.11 -1.18
CA SER A 212 16.82 18.20 -0.03
C SER A 212 15.75 17.12 -0.26
N ALA A 213 14.60 17.51 -0.82
CA ALA A 213 13.52 16.61 -1.24
C ALA A 213 13.98 15.54 -2.22
N ARG A 214 14.78 15.91 -3.24
CA ARG A 214 15.34 14.96 -4.21
C ARG A 214 16.26 13.95 -3.50
N LYS A 215 17.10 14.40 -2.57
CA LYS A 215 17.98 13.51 -1.79
C LYS A 215 17.18 12.54 -0.92
N VAL A 216 16.10 12.99 -0.28
CA VAL A 216 15.18 12.12 0.47
C VAL A 216 14.58 11.06 -0.47
N LYS A 217 14.00 11.47 -1.60
CA LYS A 217 13.36 10.57 -2.55
C LYS A 217 14.32 9.51 -3.09
N GLU A 218 15.50 9.89 -3.57
CA GLU A 218 16.49 8.95 -4.09
C GLU A 218 17.02 8.01 -3.01
N SER A 219 17.22 8.53 -1.78
CA SER A 219 17.61 7.69 -0.65
C SER A 219 16.53 6.67 -0.30
N LEU A 220 15.26 7.09 -0.28
CA LEU A 220 14.14 6.21 -0.02
C LEU A 220 14.12 5.07 -1.04
N LEU A 221 14.13 5.39 -2.33
CA LEU A 221 14.13 4.41 -3.42
C LEU A 221 15.30 3.42 -3.28
N PHE A 222 16.51 3.93 -3.05
CA PHE A 222 17.70 3.10 -2.90
C PHE A 222 17.59 2.14 -1.70
N TYR A 223 17.28 2.66 -0.51
CA TYR A 223 17.28 1.86 0.71
C TYR A 223 16.11 0.89 0.79
N THR A 224 14.96 1.16 0.16
CA THR A 224 13.83 0.22 0.14
C THR A 224 14.14 -1.10 -0.55
N THR A 225 15.17 -1.15 -1.39
CA THR A 225 15.67 -2.39 -2.00
C THR A 225 16.59 -3.20 -1.07
N ASN A 226 17.03 -2.61 0.05
CA ASN A 226 17.97 -3.25 0.96
C ASN A 226 17.24 -4.28 1.86
N THR A 227 17.71 -5.52 1.82
CA THR A 227 17.13 -6.63 2.60
C THR A 227 17.24 -6.47 4.12
N HIS A 228 18.20 -5.68 4.62
CA HIS A 228 18.39 -5.44 6.05
C HIS A 228 17.51 -4.30 6.59
N LEU A 229 16.88 -3.53 5.69
CA LEU A 229 15.97 -2.45 6.05
C LEU A 229 14.70 -3.05 6.66
N ARG A 230 14.48 -2.75 7.94
CA ARG A 230 13.26 -3.14 8.65
C ARG A 230 12.16 -2.12 8.49
N HIS A 231 12.51 -0.83 8.57
CA HIS A 231 11.52 0.24 8.55
C HIS A 231 12.11 1.58 8.11
N VAL A 232 11.28 2.46 7.56
CA VAL A 232 11.62 3.83 7.20
C VAL A 232 10.67 4.82 7.88
N LEU A 233 11.24 5.84 8.51
CA LEU A 233 10.51 7.02 8.97
C LEU A 233 10.82 8.19 8.03
N LEU A 234 9.79 8.78 7.44
CA LEU A 234 9.92 9.85 6.44
C LEU A 234 9.35 11.17 6.98
N ALA A 235 10.21 12.16 7.14
CA ALA A 235 9.85 13.54 7.44
C ALA A 235 10.12 14.38 6.18
N CYS A 236 9.15 14.47 5.28
CA CYS A 236 9.26 15.27 4.06
C CYS A 236 7.91 15.84 3.63
N SER A 237 7.93 16.78 2.69
CA SER A 237 6.70 17.36 2.17
C SER A 237 5.86 16.29 1.44
N PRO A 238 4.53 16.27 1.63
CA PRO A 238 3.63 15.37 0.89
C PRO A 238 3.73 15.51 -0.64
N ALA A 239 4.15 16.67 -1.14
CA ALA A 239 4.34 16.91 -2.58
C ALA A 239 5.50 16.11 -3.18
N ASP A 240 6.51 15.78 -2.38
CA ASP A 240 7.73 15.09 -2.83
C ASP A 240 7.60 13.56 -2.82
N ILE A 241 6.58 13.06 -2.12
CA ILE A 241 6.20 11.64 -2.03
C ILE A 241 4.76 11.43 -2.53
N PRO A 242 4.50 11.67 -3.83
CA PRO A 242 3.15 11.57 -4.36
C PRO A 242 2.64 10.11 -4.32
N PRO A 243 1.32 9.88 -4.27
CA PRO A 243 0.74 8.53 -4.19
C PRO A 243 1.26 7.51 -5.22
N PRO A 244 1.50 7.87 -6.51
CA PRO A 244 2.05 6.94 -7.49
C PRO A 244 3.48 6.47 -7.18
N LEU A 245 4.26 7.26 -6.44
CA LEU A 245 5.58 6.84 -5.97
C LEU A 245 5.43 5.87 -4.80
N LEU A 246 4.59 6.22 -3.83
CA LEU A 246 4.33 5.39 -2.64
C LEU A 246 3.79 4.00 -3.01
N SER A 247 2.92 3.90 -4.02
CA SER A 247 2.38 2.61 -4.48
C SER A 247 3.43 1.65 -5.06
N THR A 248 4.61 2.15 -5.44
CA THR A 248 5.73 1.30 -5.92
C THR A 248 6.61 0.78 -4.79
N LEU A 249 6.38 1.23 -3.56
CA LEU A 249 7.23 0.96 -2.40
C LEU A 249 6.55 -0.01 -1.40
N PRO A 250 7.34 -0.69 -0.55
CA PRO A 250 6.81 -1.54 0.51
C PRO A 250 6.19 -0.67 1.62
N LEU A 251 4.91 -0.32 1.48
CA LEU A 251 4.18 0.59 2.38
C LEU A 251 4.11 0.09 3.82
N ASP A 252 4.16 -1.22 4.03
CA ASP A 252 4.20 -1.85 5.36
C ASP A 252 5.44 -1.44 6.16
N LYS A 253 6.55 -1.17 5.47
CA LYS A 253 7.83 -0.73 6.03
C LYS A 253 8.01 0.78 6.07
N ILE A 254 6.98 1.57 5.74
CA ILE A 254 7.08 3.03 5.68
C ILE A 254 6.14 3.66 6.72
N THR A 255 6.64 4.66 7.41
CA THR A 255 5.82 5.56 8.23
C THR A 255 6.15 7.00 7.88
N LEU A 256 5.10 7.79 7.64
CA LEU A 256 5.22 9.23 7.44
C LEU A 256 5.16 9.93 8.79
N ILE A 257 6.14 10.80 9.04
CA ILE A 257 6.12 11.71 10.18
C ILE A 257 5.26 12.90 9.76
N GLU A 258 4.14 13.09 10.45
CA GLU A 258 3.18 14.14 10.16
C GLU A 258 3.53 15.41 10.95
N SER A 259 3.87 16.48 10.24
CA SER A 259 3.98 17.84 10.79
C SER A 259 2.68 18.63 10.60
N PHE A 260 2.03 18.48 9.45
CA PHE A 260 0.72 19.02 9.10
C PHE A 260 -0.22 17.89 8.65
N PRO A 261 -1.55 18.07 8.74
CA PRO A 261 -2.50 17.10 8.21
C PRO A 261 -2.18 16.69 6.77
N LEU A 262 -2.04 15.39 6.53
CA LEU A 262 -1.72 14.85 5.21
C LEU A 262 -2.93 14.92 4.27
N PRO A 263 -2.73 15.14 2.96
CA PRO A 263 -3.79 15.05 1.96
C PRO A 263 -4.47 13.68 1.94
N SER A 264 -5.77 13.64 1.64
CA SER A 264 -6.55 12.39 1.59
C SER A 264 -5.93 11.35 0.64
N ALA A 265 -5.41 11.81 -0.50
CA ALA A 265 -4.77 10.95 -1.49
C ALA A 265 -3.58 10.12 -0.93
N ILE A 266 -2.96 10.57 0.17
CA ILE A 266 -1.91 9.82 0.87
C ILE A 266 -2.50 9.00 2.03
N THR A 267 -3.46 9.55 2.78
CA THR A 267 -4.07 8.83 3.92
C THR A 267 -4.98 7.68 3.49
N ASP A 268 -5.47 7.69 2.24
CA ASP A 268 -6.26 6.61 1.65
C ASP A 268 -5.39 5.38 1.33
N LEU A 269 -4.06 5.54 1.29
CA LEU A 269 -3.11 4.44 1.16
C LEU A 269 -2.88 3.77 2.52
N PRO A 270 -2.51 2.47 2.57
CA PRO A 270 -2.22 1.75 3.81
C PRO A 270 -0.84 2.12 4.38
N VAL A 271 -0.54 3.41 4.47
CA VAL A 271 0.70 3.95 5.03
C VAL A 271 0.50 4.33 6.49
N LYS A 272 1.48 4.01 7.34
CA LYS A 272 1.44 4.38 8.76
C LYS A 272 1.82 5.85 8.92
N THR A 273 1.27 6.51 9.94
CA THR A 273 1.61 7.89 10.28
C THR A 273 1.97 8.03 11.75
N THR A 274 2.86 8.98 12.09
CA THR A 274 3.24 9.28 13.47
C THR A 274 3.60 10.75 13.65
N LYS A 275 3.63 11.25 14.88
CA LYS A 275 3.94 12.66 15.20
C LYS A 275 5.05 12.75 16.22
N PHE A 276 6.09 13.53 15.94
CA PHE A 276 7.19 13.80 16.88
C PHE A 276 7.13 15.24 17.40
N LEU A 277 6.12 15.50 18.25
CA LEU A 277 5.77 16.82 18.76
C LEU A 277 6.84 17.48 19.65
N THR A 278 7.88 16.77 20.09
CA THR A 278 9.00 17.33 20.86
C THR A 278 10.27 17.53 20.04
N ILE A 279 10.25 17.09 18.77
CA ILE A 279 11.37 17.16 17.82
C ILE A 279 11.17 18.35 16.89
N PHE A 280 10.01 18.39 16.23
CA PHE A 280 9.67 19.40 15.24
C PHE A 280 8.83 20.52 15.87
N ILE A 281 8.91 21.71 15.26
CA ILE A 281 8.06 22.83 15.63
C ILE A 281 6.62 22.50 15.21
N ALA A 282 5.68 22.65 16.14
CA ALA A 282 4.27 22.49 15.82
C ALA A 282 3.85 23.59 14.84
N PRO A 283 3.03 23.25 13.83
CA PRO A 283 2.54 24.24 12.90
C PRO A 283 1.72 25.31 13.63
N PRO A 284 1.78 26.58 13.19
CA PRO A 284 0.92 27.61 13.76
C PRO A 284 -0.55 27.21 13.57
N PRO A 285 -1.44 27.50 14.53
CA PRO A 285 -2.85 27.20 14.37
C PRO A 285 -3.37 27.90 13.11
N PRO A 286 -4.29 27.26 12.35
CA PRO A 286 -4.85 27.87 11.16
C PRO A 286 -5.40 29.25 11.53
N LYS A 287 -4.93 30.29 10.86
CA LYS A 287 -5.42 31.65 11.09
C LYS A 287 -6.92 31.62 10.82
N SER A 288 -7.73 31.73 11.87
CA SER A 288 -9.15 32.02 11.73
C SER A 288 -9.28 33.22 10.79
N PRO A 289 -10.15 33.18 9.76
CA PRO A 289 -10.29 34.31 8.85
C PRO A 289 -10.53 35.56 9.69
N ARG A 290 -9.56 36.48 9.68
CA ARG A 290 -9.70 37.74 10.40
C ARG A 290 -10.94 38.42 9.82
N PRO A 291 -11.94 38.79 10.65
CA PRO A 291 -12.97 39.69 10.17
C PRO A 291 -12.24 40.95 9.69
N VAL A 292 -12.41 41.27 8.41
CA VAL A 292 -11.80 42.44 7.80
C VAL A 292 -12.36 43.66 8.53
N ALA A 293 -11.63 44.16 9.51
CA ALA A 293 -11.85 45.49 10.05
C ALA A 293 -11.54 46.47 8.93
N ARG A 294 -12.59 46.90 8.21
CA ARG A 294 -12.53 47.98 7.23
C ARG A 294 -12.07 49.25 7.95
N GLY A 295 -10.78 49.51 7.89
CA GLY A 295 -10.22 50.83 8.12
C GLY A 295 -10.71 51.78 7.03
N ARG A 296 -11.74 52.55 7.39
CA ARG A 296 -11.95 53.97 7.06
C ARG A 296 -11.11 54.50 5.89
N ASN A 297 -11.68 54.46 4.69
CA ASN A 297 -11.65 55.52 3.67
C ASN A 297 -12.57 55.11 2.51
N GLY A 298 -13.62 55.90 2.26
CA GLY A 298 -14.59 55.69 1.17
C GLY A 298 -15.87 54.99 1.62
N THR A 299 -16.74 55.71 2.32
CA THR A 299 -18.11 55.27 2.66
C THR A 299 -18.98 55.21 1.40
N GLY A 300 -19.08 54.04 0.78
CA GLY A 300 -20.30 53.66 0.05
C GLY A 300 -21.31 53.21 1.09
N GLN A 301 -22.15 54.14 1.55
CA GLN A 301 -23.24 53.83 2.48
C GLN A 301 -24.28 53.01 1.73
N LEU A 302 -24.36 51.71 2.01
CA LEU A 302 -25.53 50.92 1.66
C LEU A 302 -26.67 51.41 2.55
N GLN A 303 -27.46 52.33 2.01
CA GLN A 303 -28.58 52.92 2.71
C GLN A 303 -29.79 52.02 2.51
N LEU A 304 -30.16 51.29 3.55
CA LEU A 304 -31.40 50.52 3.59
C LEU A 304 -32.54 51.53 3.78
N MET A 305 -33.19 51.94 2.69
CA MET A 305 -34.43 52.68 2.76
C MET A 305 -35.58 51.68 2.80
N GLN A 306 -36.18 51.56 3.97
CA GLN A 306 -37.44 50.86 4.17
C GLN A 306 -38.54 51.91 3.95
N GLN A 307 -39.30 51.79 2.87
CA GLN A 307 -40.48 52.62 2.64
C GLN A 307 -41.70 51.72 2.79
N GLU A 308 -42.52 52.01 3.80
CA GLU A 308 -43.81 51.36 4.03
C GLU A 308 -44.88 52.14 3.26
N ASP A 309 -45.56 51.48 2.33
CA ASP A 309 -46.80 52.00 1.76
C ASP A 309 -47.95 51.81 2.77
N PRO A 310 -48.93 52.74 2.86
CA PRO A 310 -49.97 52.71 3.89
C PRO A 310 -50.95 51.54 3.77
N ASP A 311 -50.96 50.80 2.67
CA ASP A 311 -51.85 49.67 2.43
C ASP A 311 -51.08 48.34 2.40
N GLY A 312 -50.34 48.08 3.49
CA GLY A 312 -49.87 46.77 3.95
C GLY A 312 -49.59 45.71 2.88
N GLY A 313 -48.43 45.77 2.22
CA GLY A 313 -47.96 44.66 1.39
C GLY A 313 -46.66 44.91 0.63
N ALA A 314 -45.62 44.14 0.99
CA ALA A 314 -44.31 43.95 0.33
C ALA A 314 -43.23 45.04 0.52
N THR A 315 -42.11 44.62 1.12
CA THR A 315 -40.86 45.39 1.22
C THR A 315 -39.94 45.05 0.03
N TRP A 316 -39.43 46.07 -0.68
CA TRP A 316 -38.53 45.87 -1.82
C TRP A 316 -37.10 46.28 -1.50
N LEU A 317 -36.13 45.43 -1.86
CA LEU A 317 -34.69 45.68 -1.76
C LEU A 317 -34.15 46.06 -3.15
N VAL A 318 -33.65 47.29 -3.31
CA VAL A 318 -33.04 47.76 -4.56
C VAL A 318 -31.52 47.81 -4.39
N ILE A 319 -30.78 46.99 -5.15
CA ILE A 319 -29.32 46.99 -5.18
C ILE A 319 -28.86 47.71 -6.44
N GLN A 320 -28.23 48.88 -6.30
CA GLN A 320 -27.54 49.55 -7.40
C GLN A 320 -26.04 49.20 -7.39
N PRO A 321 -25.50 48.60 -8.46
CA PRO A 321 -24.06 48.41 -8.58
C PRO A 321 -23.39 49.72 -9.07
N GLU A 322 -22.50 50.30 -8.25
CA GLU A 322 -21.63 51.38 -8.71
C GLU A 322 -20.50 50.83 -9.61
N ARG A 323 -20.38 51.38 -10.82
CA ARG A 323 -19.24 51.16 -11.72
C ARG A 323 -17.98 51.81 -11.12
N SER A 324 -17.02 50.98 -10.72
CA SER A 324 -15.66 51.46 -10.48
C SER A 324 -15.02 51.90 -11.81
N LYS A 325 -14.85 53.21 -12.01
CA LYS A 325 -14.01 53.76 -13.07
C LYS A 325 -12.54 53.47 -12.73
N SER A 326 -11.86 52.68 -13.56
CA SER A 326 -10.41 52.51 -13.47
C SER A 326 -9.72 53.84 -13.84
N GLN A 327 -9.07 54.46 -12.86
CA GLN A 327 -8.18 55.60 -13.08
C GLN A 327 -6.88 55.09 -13.70
N GLY A 328 -6.57 55.57 -14.90
CA GLY A 328 -5.34 55.29 -15.61
C GLY A 328 -4.12 55.90 -14.91
N GLY A 329 -3.10 55.06 -14.67
CA GLY A 329 -1.76 55.48 -14.29
C GLY A 329 -0.84 55.43 -15.51
N ALA A 330 -0.43 56.61 -15.98
CA ALA A 330 0.63 56.78 -16.95
C ALA A 330 2.00 56.54 -16.30
N GLY A 331 2.87 55.74 -16.92
CA GLY A 331 4.25 55.59 -16.48
C GLY A 331 5.05 54.53 -17.23
N LEU A 332 5.86 54.98 -18.20
CA LEU A 332 7.01 54.32 -18.81
C LEU A 332 6.79 52.99 -19.55
N ARG A 333 6.80 53.06 -20.90
CA ARG A 333 7.73 52.26 -21.75
C ARG A 333 7.78 52.83 -23.17
N ARG A 334 9.01 53.03 -23.63
CA ARG A 334 9.39 53.55 -24.96
C ARG A 334 9.09 52.52 -26.06
N ASN A 335 8.69 53.04 -27.23
CA ASN A 335 8.91 52.54 -28.59
C ASN A 335 8.92 51.02 -28.83
N ARG A 336 7.90 50.51 -29.53
CA ARG A 336 7.98 50.22 -30.97
C ARG A 336 6.63 49.73 -31.51
N ASP A 337 6.39 50.10 -32.76
CA ASP A 337 5.49 49.48 -33.72
C ASP A 337 4.00 49.84 -33.64
N ARG A 338 3.73 50.99 -34.25
CA ARG A 338 2.50 51.28 -34.99
C ARG A 338 2.39 50.29 -36.14
N GLU A 339 1.32 49.49 -36.16
CA GLU A 339 0.53 49.11 -37.35
C GLU A 339 -0.39 47.94 -36.98
N ARG A 340 -1.69 48.25 -36.81
CA ARG A 340 -2.89 47.39 -36.93
C ARG A 340 -3.98 47.82 -35.94
N GLU A 341 -4.45 49.05 -36.10
CA GLU A 341 -5.74 49.51 -35.58
C GLU A 341 -6.48 50.25 -36.70
N ARG A 342 -7.06 49.46 -37.62
CA ARG A 342 -8.23 49.83 -38.41
C ARG A 342 -9.03 48.55 -38.56
N GLU A 343 -10.35 48.65 -38.36
CA GLU A 343 -11.33 47.56 -38.27
C GLU A 343 -11.43 46.87 -36.90
N ARG A 344 -12.13 47.53 -35.97
CA ARG A 344 -13.21 46.95 -35.13
C ARG A 344 -13.75 48.02 -34.17
N GLU A 345 -14.29 49.10 -34.74
CA GLU A 345 -15.23 49.98 -34.05
C GLU A 345 -16.39 50.22 -35.00
N ARG A 346 -17.42 49.37 -34.88
CA ARG A 346 -18.81 49.55 -35.35
C ARG A 346 -19.59 48.30 -34.94
N ASP A 347 -19.97 48.28 -33.67
CA ASP A 347 -21.26 47.77 -33.19
C ASP A 347 -21.31 48.01 -31.67
N ARG A 348 -21.61 49.26 -31.33
CA ARG A 348 -22.15 49.62 -30.02
C ARG A 348 -23.66 49.79 -30.22
N SER A 349 -24.43 48.78 -29.85
CA SER A 349 -25.87 48.92 -29.66
C SER A 349 -26.35 47.91 -28.63
N GLU A 350 -26.93 48.47 -27.56
CA GLU A 350 -27.95 47.86 -26.68
C GLU A 350 -27.51 46.75 -25.72
N ASP A 351 -26.69 47.09 -24.72
CA ASP A 351 -26.75 46.38 -23.44
C ASP A 351 -27.88 46.98 -22.59
N GLU A 352 -29.04 46.32 -22.67
CA GLU A 352 -30.23 46.57 -21.88
C GLU A 352 -29.91 46.53 -20.37
N ASN A 353 -30.25 47.62 -19.68
CA ASN A 353 -30.12 47.78 -18.24
C ASN A 353 -31.08 46.82 -17.52
N SER A 354 -30.64 45.59 -17.28
CA SER A 354 -31.45 44.54 -16.65
C SER A 354 -31.43 44.69 -15.14
N SER A 355 -32.41 45.41 -14.57
CA SER A 355 -32.63 45.41 -13.13
C SER A 355 -33.41 44.15 -12.71
N LEU A 356 -32.79 43.31 -11.90
CA LEU A 356 -33.43 42.16 -11.24
C LEU A 356 -34.16 42.66 -9.99
N SER A 357 -35.47 42.44 -9.93
CA SER A 357 -36.27 42.72 -8.74
C SER A 357 -36.71 41.42 -8.07
N ILE A 358 -36.52 41.33 -6.77
CA ILE A 358 -36.89 40.17 -5.95
C ILE A 358 -37.89 40.66 -4.91
N SER A 359 -39.07 40.05 -4.88
CA SER A 359 -40.12 40.28 -3.88
C SER A 359 -40.33 39.06 -3.01
N ILE A 360 -40.64 39.30 -1.75
CA ILE A 360 -41.04 38.27 -0.79
C ILE A 360 -42.47 38.57 -0.37
N GLY A 361 -43.37 37.62 -0.63
CA GLY A 361 -44.77 37.69 -0.24
C GLY A 361 -44.97 37.44 1.26
N PRO A 362 -46.13 37.82 1.82
CA PRO A 362 -46.43 37.72 3.25
C PRO A 362 -46.51 36.27 3.79
N ASP A 363 -46.45 35.26 2.93
CA ASP A 363 -46.38 33.83 3.24
C ASP A 363 -44.97 33.22 3.03
N ASN A 364 -43.92 34.07 2.97
CA ASN A 364 -42.53 33.69 2.69
C ASN A 364 -42.28 33.09 1.29
N THR A 365 -43.19 33.31 0.34
CA THR A 365 -42.93 32.96 -1.07
C THR A 365 -42.00 33.97 -1.72
N VAL A 366 -40.99 33.50 -2.46
CA VAL A 366 -40.00 34.36 -3.14
C VAL A 366 -40.31 34.39 -4.63
N SER A 367 -40.54 35.59 -5.17
CA SER A 367 -40.74 35.82 -6.60
C SER A 367 -39.60 36.64 -7.17
N VAL A 368 -39.09 36.23 -8.34
CA VAL A 368 -38.02 36.94 -9.05
C VAL A 368 -38.58 37.40 -10.38
N ASP A 369 -38.72 38.71 -10.56
CA ASP A 369 -39.10 39.30 -11.84
C ASP A 369 -37.87 39.91 -12.51
N SER A 370 -37.53 39.34 -13.67
CA SER A 370 -36.44 39.80 -14.51
C SER A 370 -36.95 40.75 -15.60
N GLY A 371 -37.84 41.69 -15.26
CA GLY A 371 -38.19 42.88 -16.06
C GLY A 371 -38.50 42.69 -17.55
N ARG A 372 -38.82 41.48 -18.03
CA ARG A 372 -38.99 41.17 -19.45
C ARG A 372 -40.47 41.23 -19.79
N ARG A 373 -40.95 42.39 -20.25
CA ARG A 373 -42.30 42.53 -20.83
C ARG A 373 -42.47 41.51 -21.99
N ARG A 374 -43.28 40.47 -21.79
CA ARG A 374 -43.86 39.71 -22.91
C ARG A 374 -44.85 40.63 -23.64
N ARG A 375 -44.55 41.02 -24.87
CA ARG A 375 -45.56 41.55 -25.79
C ARG A 375 -46.48 40.39 -26.19
N LEU A 376 -47.72 40.41 -25.70
CA LEU A 376 -48.84 39.71 -26.33
C LEU A 376 -49.11 40.39 -27.68
N MET A 377 -49.10 39.62 -28.76
CA MET A 377 -49.62 40.05 -30.06
C MET A 377 -51.13 39.83 -30.07
N ASP A 378 -51.88 40.89 -30.30
CA ASP A 378 -53.28 40.82 -30.71
C ASP A 378 -53.40 41.21 -32.19
N ARG A 379 -53.94 40.24 -32.94
CA ARG A 379 -54.59 40.23 -34.27
C ARG A 379 -54.02 41.03 -35.44
#